data_AF-A0A850SAQ5-F1
#
_entry.id   AF-A0A850SAQ5-F1
#
_cell.length_a   1.000
_cell.length_b   1.000
_cell.length_c   1.000
_cell.angle_alpha   90.00
_cell.angle_beta   90.00
_cell.angle_gamma   90.00
#
_symmetry.space_group_name_H-M   'P 1'
#
loop_
_entity.id
_entity.type
_entity.pdbx_description
1 polymer ?
#
loop_
_entity_poly.entity_id
_entity_poly.type
_entity_poly.pdbx_seq_one_letter_code
_entity_poly.pdbx_strand_id
1 'polypeptide(L)'
;MTFKDATIPSWRREALVGSWRDRKGRRLEDYLDEPMTALVAAAVAIRRRLAEVAEKKRLEEEEREFRRQAEVRRDRQRKRRDFLINMADEYARYRRLNDFAVHLKKEIGAGRGQPTDRLFDELGLLLQTMEAEFAREAIDLAAARLGLFADDDM
;
A
#
# COMPACT_ATOMS: atom_id res chain seq x y z
N MET A 1 -9.13 -23.28 92.36
CA MET A 1 -10.06 -23.86 91.38
C MET A 1 -11.07 -22.80 91.00
N THR A 2 -10.92 -22.16 89.83
CA THR A 2 -11.86 -21.14 89.34
C THR A 2 -12.97 -21.83 88.54
N PHE A 3 -14.19 -21.83 89.07
CA PHE A 3 -15.39 -22.20 88.33
C PHE A 3 -15.62 -21.19 87.20
N LYS A 4 -15.52 -21.65 85.95
CA LYS A 4 -15.94 -20.86 84.79
C LYS A 4 -17.45 -21.06 84.62
N ASP A 5 -18.18 -19.96 84.72
CA ASP A 5 -19.62 -19.92 84.53
C ASP A 5 -19.98 -20.37 83.09
N ALA A 6 -20.77 -21.43 82.99
CA ALA A 6 -21.19 -22.04 81.73
C ALA A 6 -22.29 -21.24 81.01
N THR A 7 -22.82 -20.19 81.65
CA THR A 7 -23.90 -19.36 81.10
C THR A 7 -23.43 -18.11 80.36
N ILE A 8 -22.13 -17.80 80.41
CA ILE A 8 -21.56 -16.68 79.66
C ILE A 8 -21.47 -17.09 78.18
N PRO A 9 -22.17 -16.39 77.25
CA PRO A 9 -22.01 -16.65 75.83
C PRO A 9 -20.57 -16.28 75.43
N SER A 10 -19.75 -17.31 75.28
CA SER A 10 -18.39 -17.17 74.76
C SER A 10 -18.43 -17.35 73.25
N TRP A 11 -17.85 -16.40 72.53
CA TRP A 11 -17.62 -16.53 71.09
C TRP A 11 -16.69 -17.73 70.85
N ARG A 12 -17.26 -18.89 70.51
CA ARG A 12 -16.47 -20.04 70.07
C ARG A 12 -15.81 -19.65 68.75
N ARG A 13 -14.47 -19.74 68.68
CA ARG A 13 -13.70 -19.44 67.46
C ARG A 13 -14.18 -20.24 66.23
N GLU A 14 -14.85 -21.36 66.45
CA GLU A 14 -15.48 -22.20 65.42
C GLU A 14 -16.65 -21.50 64.69
N ALA A 15 -17.24 -20.45 65.28
CA ALA A 15 -18.33 -19.67 64.70
C ALA A 15 -17.88 -18.29 64.18
N LEU A 16 -16.58 -18.07 63.98
CA LEU A 16 -16.07 -16.88 63.30
C LEU A 16 -16.35 -16.99 61.80
N VAL A 17 -16.93 -15.93 61.23
CA VAL A 17 -17.08 -15.73 59.78
C VAL A 17 -15.71 -15.97 59.12
N GLY A 18 -15.62 -16.93 58.19
CA GLY A 18 -14.36 -17.38 57.56
C GLY A 18 -13.86 -18.78 57.96
N SER A 19 -14.67 -19.59 58.65
CA SER A 19 -14.34 -21.00 58.99
C SER A 19 -15.35 -22.00 58.42
N TRP A 20 -15.97 -21.68 57.29
CA TRP A 20 -17.00 -22.51 56.69
C TRP A 20 -16.35 -23.72 56.02
N ARG A 21 -16.51 -24.88 56.67
CA ARG A 21 -16.03 -26.15 56.14
C ARG A 21 -17.16 -26.90 55.47
N ASP A 22 -16.85 -27.55 54.36
CA ASP A 22 -17.78 -28.48 53.74
C ASP A 22 -17.97 -29.74 54.61
N ARG A 23 -18.91 -30.61 54.21
CA ARG A 23 -19.18 -31.88 54.89
C ARG A 23 -17.98 -32.86 54.87
N LYS A 24 -16.93 -32.57 54.09
CA LYS A 24 -15.69 -33.36 53.97
C LYS A 24 -14.52 -32.71 54.71
N GLY A 25 -14.76 -31.63 55.47
CA GLY A 25 -13.76 -30.95 56.30
C GLY A 25 -12.87 -29.93 55.58
N ARG A 26 -13.03 -29.73 54.25
CA ARG A 26 -12.28 -28.73 53.48
C ARG A 26 -12.86 -27.34 53.67
N ARG A 27 -12.00 -26.33 53.68
CA ARG A 27 -12.45 -24.93 53.80
C ARG A 27 -12.98 -24.46 52.46
N LEU A 28 -13.98 -23.58 52.46
CA LEU A 28 -14.51 -23.00 51.22
C LEU A 28 -13.43 -22.19 50.47
N GLU A 29 -12.51 -21.59 51.21
CA GLU A 29 -11.36 -20.85 50.68
C GLU A 29 -10.43 -21.74 49.84
N ASP A 30 -10.28 -23.02 50.20
CA ASP A 30 -9.45 -23.99 49.47
C ASP A 30 -10.00 -24.27 48.06
N TYR A 31 -11.30 -24.00 47.82
CA TYR A 31 -11.94 -24.14 46.52
C TYR A 31 -11.83 -22.89 45.64
N LEU A 32 -11.33 -21.77 46.17
CA LEU A 32 -11.14 -20.53 45.41
C LEU A 32 -9.79 -20.48 44.69
N ASP A 33 -8.78 -21.18 45.21
CA ASP A 33 -7.44 -21.17 44.62
C ASP A 33 -7.42 -21.75 43.20
N GLU A 34 -8.14 -22.85 42.97
CA GLU A 34 -8.23 -23.51 41.66
C GLU A 34 -8.89 -22.63 40.59
N PRO A 35 -10.11 -22.08 40.79
CA PRO A 35 -10.73 -21.18 39.82
C PRO A 35 -9.95 -19.86 39.65
N MET A 36 -9.31 -19.33 40.70
CA MET A 36 -8.46 -18.14 40.57
C MET A 36 -7.22 -18.43 39.72
N THR A 37 -6.59 -19.59 39.88
CA THR A 37 -5.45 -20.00 39.05
C THR A 37 -5.88 -20.21 37.60
N ALA A 38 -7.06 -20.84 37.38
CA ALA A 38 -7.63 -21.02 36.05
C ALA A 38 -7.96 -19.68 35.37
N LEU A 39 -8.50 -18.70 36.11
CA LEU A 39 -8.77 -17.35 35.62
C LEU A 39 -7.49 -16.61 35.21
N VAL A 40 -6.43 -16.70 36.01
CA VAL A 40 -5.13 -16.10 35.67
C VAL A 40 -4.56 -16.75 34.41
N ALA A 41 -4.60 -18.09 34.30
CA ALA A 41 -4.15 -18.80 33.12
C ALA A 41 -4.95 -18.41 31.87
N ALA A 42 -6.28 -18.30 31.99
CA ALA A 42 -7.15 -17.86 30.91
C ALA A 42 -6.86 -16.41 30.50
N ALA A 43 -6.63 -15.51 31.44
CA ALA A 43 -6.27 -14.12 31.16
C ALA A 43 -4.95 -14.01 30.38
N VAL A 44 -3.93 -14.79 30.78
CA VAL A 44 -2.65 -14.87 30.05
C VAL A 44 -2.85 -15.43 28.64
N ALA A 45 -3.63 -16.50 28.48
CA ALA A 45 -3.92 -17.10 27.18
C ALA A 45 -4.67 -16.13 26.25
N ILE A 46 -5.65 -15.39 26.77
CA ILE A 46 -6.39 -14.36 26.02
C ILE A 46 -5.43 -13.25 25.57
N ARG A 47 -4.59 -12.74 26.48
CA ARG A 47 -3.62 -11.70 26.16
C ARG A 47 -2.65 -12.14 25.07
N ARG A 48 -2.13 -13.36 25.16
CA ARG A 48 -1.25 -13.94 24.13
C ARG A 48 -1.95 -14.04 22.79
N ARG A 49 -3.18 -14.57 22.77
CA ARG A 49 -3.97 -14.69 21.53
C ARG A 49 -4.24 -13.32 20.89
N LEU A 50 -4.54 -12.30 21.68
CA LEU A 50 -4.72 -10.94 21.17
C LEU A 50 -3.43 -10.37 20.57
N ALA A 51 -2.28 -10.63 21.20
CA ALA A 51 -0.98 -10.23 20.66
C ALA A 51 -0.66 -10.94 19.33
N GLU A 52 -0.87 -12.25 19.24
CA GLU A 52 -0.67 -13.04 18.02
C GLU A 52 -1.58 -12.56 16.87
N VAL A 53 -2.84 -12.22 17.17
CA VAL A 53 -3.77 -11.66 16.18
C VAL A 53 -3.33 -10.27 15.72
N ALA A 54 -2.85 -9.42 16.63
CA ALA A 54 -2.35 -8.09 16.29
C ALA A 54 -1.09 -8.17 15.41
N GLU A 55 -0.15 -9.06 15.75
CA GLU A 55 1.07 -9.27 14.96
C GLU A 55 0.75 -9.82 13.57
N LYS A 56 -0.16 -10.80 13.47
CA LYS A 56 -0.61 -11.32 12.17
C LYS A 56 -1.25 -10.22 11.32
N LYS A 57 -2.09 -9.36 11.89
CA LYS A 57 -2.68 -8.22 11.18
C LYS A 57 -1.62 -7.25 10.69
N ARG A 58 -0.61 -6.94 11.51
CA ARG A 58 0.51 -6.07 11.12
C ARG A 58 1.26 -6.65 9.92
N LEU A 59 1.58 -7.94 9.95
CA LEU A 59 2.25 -8.62 8.84
C LEU A 59 1.39 -8.63 7.56
N GLU A 60 0.08 -8.84 7.68
CA GLU A 60 -0.84 -8.78 6.54
C GLU A 60 -0.93 -7.36 5.94
N GLU A 61 -0.89 -6.32 6.77
CA GLU A 61 -0.86 -4.93 6.34
C GLU A 61 0.45 -4.57 5.64
N GLU A 62 1.59 -4.94 6.23
CA GLU A 62 2.93 -4.78 5.63
C GLU A 62 3.03 -5.48 4.26
N GLU A 63 2.55 -6.73 4.15
CA GLU A 63 2.52 -7.44 2.87
C GLU A 63 1.63 -6.76 1.82
N ARG A 64 0.47 -6.23 2.23
CA ARG A 64 -0.42 -5.51 1.32
C ARG A 64 0.21 -4.22 0.83
N GLU A 65 0.87 -3.47 1.70
CA GLU A 65 1.60 -2.26 1.31
C GLU A 65 2.73 -2.59 0.35
N PHE A 66 3.52 -3.64 0.62
CA PHE A 66 4.58 -4.09 -0.27
C PHE A 66 4.03 -4.47 -1.66
N ARG A 67 2.92 -5.22 -1.73
CA ARG A 67 2.27 -5.56 -3.00
C ARG A 67 1.79 -4.33 -3.75
N ARG A 68 1.15 -3.37 -3.05
CA ARG A 68 0.72 -2.11 -3.67
C ARG A 68 1.90 -1.32 -4.25
N GLN A 69 3.00 -1.21 -3.51
CA GLN A 69 4.20 -0.55 -4.01
C GLN A 69 4.79 -1.26 -5.24
N ALA A 70 4.83 -2.59 -5.22
CA ALA A 70 5.29 -3.39 -6.35
C ALA A 70 4.40 -3.23 -7.60
N GLU A 71 3.08 -3.20 -7.42
CA GLU A 71 2.11 -2.93 -8.50
C GLU A 71 2.30 -1.53 -9.08
N VAL A 72 2.41 -0.50 -8.24
CA VAL A 72 2.67 0.87 -8.67
C VAL A 72 3.97 0.99 -9.47
N ARG A 73 5.03 0.29 -9.05
CA ARG A 73 6.30 0.24 -9.82
C ARG A 73 6.12 -0.44 -11.17
N ARG A 74 5.40 -1.56 -11.23
CA ARG A 74 5.11 -2.27 -12.49
C ARG A 74 4.27 -1.43 -13.45
N ASP A 75 3.26 -0.73 -12.94
CA ASP A 75 2.42 0.14 -13.75
C ASP A 75 3.21 1.34 -14.29
N ARG A 76 4.10 1.92 -13.49
CA ARG A 76 5.03 2.95 -13.97
C ARG A 76 5.95 2.42 -15.10
N GLN A 77 6.52 1.23 -14.94
CA GLN A 77 7.34 0.62 -16.00
C GLN A 77 6.56 0.38 -17.29
N ARG A 78 5.29 -0.07 -17.19
CA ARG A 78 4.42 -0.22 -18.36
C ARG A 78 4.18 1.12 -19.04
N LYS A 79 3.79 2.15 -18.28
CA LYS A 79 3.58 3.51 -18.82
C LYS A 79 4.83 4.07 -19.50
N ARG A 80 6.03 3.84 -18.95
CA ARG A 80 7.30 4.22 -19.60
C ARG A 80 7.47 3.53 -20.95
N ARG A 81 7.25 2.22 -20.99
CA ARG A 81 7.37 1.44 -22.22
C ARG A 81 6.38 1.93 -23.28
N ASP A 82 5.12 2.10 -22.89
CA ASP A 82 4.06 2.55 -23.80
C ASP A 82 4.35 3.97 -24.31
N PHE A 83 4.83 4.86 -23.45
CA PHE A 83 5.28 6.20 -23.84
C PHE A 83 6.40 6.14 -24.87
N LEU A 84 7.44 5.33 -24.64
CA LEU A 84 8.56 5.20 -25.58
C LEU A 84 8.14 4.60 -26.93
N ILE A 85 7.23 3.61 -26.92
CA ILE A 85 6.68 3.03 -28.15
C ILE A 85 5.90 4.09 -28.94
N ASN A 86 4.99 4.81 -28.29
CA ASN A 86 4.20 5.85 -28.93
C ASN A 86 5.08 6.95 -29.52
N MET A 87 6.11 7.40 -28.77
CA MET A 87 7.08 8.38 -29.24
C MET A 87 7.88 7.86 -30.45
N ALA A 88 8.28 6.59 -30.45
CA ALA A 88 8.97 5.99 -31.59
C ALA A 88 8.08 5.92 -32.83
N ASP A 89 6.80 5.57 -32.67
CA ASP A 89 5.83 5.52 -33.76
C ASP A 89 5.51 6.91 -34.32
N GLU A 90 5.40 7.93 -33.46
CA GLU A 90 5.28 9.33 -33.86
C GLU A 90 6.51 9.81 -34.62
N TYR A 91 7.71 9.50 -34.12
CA TYR A 91 8.95 9.85 -34.80
C TYR A 91 9.09 9.13 -36.16
N ALA A 92 8.67 7.87 -36.25
CA ALA A 92 8.66 7.14 -37.52
C ALA A 92 7.67 7.73 -38.53
N ARG A 93 6.55 8.31 -38.06
CA ARG A 93 5.62 9.06 -38.92
C ARG A 93 6.23 10.38 -39.38
N TYR A 94 6.83 11.15 -38.46
CA TYR A 94 7.56 12.38 -38.79
C TYR A 94 8.64 12.13 -39.85
N ARG A 95 9.47 11.10 -39.65
CA ARG A 95 10.54 10.76 -40.60
C ARG A 95 10.01 10.44 -41.99
N ARG A 96 8.94 9.65 -42.08
CA ARG A 96 8.28 9.33 -43.36
C ARG A 96 7.73 10.57 -44.06
N LEU A 97 7.12 11.49 -43.31
CA LEU A 97 6.63 12.76 -43.85
C LEU A 97 7.77 13.67 -44.30
N ASN A 98 8.88 13.69 -43.56
CA ASN A 98 10.07 14.46 -43.92
C ASN A 98 10.73 13.90 -45.19
N ASP A 99 10.89 12.59 -45.28
CA ASP A 99 11.42 11.92 -46.48
C ASP A 99 10.53 12.20 -47.71
N PHE A 100 9.20 12.20 -47.51
CA PHE A 100 8.23 12.56 -48.53
C PHE A 100 8.36 14.03 -48.96
N ALA A 101 8.51 14.97 -48.02
CA ALA A 101 8.75 16.37 -48.31
C ALA A 101 10.05 16.58 -49.11
N VAL A 102 11.13 15.88 -48.74
CA VAL A 102 12.40 15.91 -49.47
C VAL A 102 12.24 15.37 -50.89
N HIS A 103 11.46 14.29 -51.09
CA HIS A 103 11.16 13.75 -52.40
C HIS A 103 10.38 14.75 -53.27
N LEU A 104 9.30 15.32 -52.73
CA LEU A 104 8.49 16.33 -53.42
C LEU A 104 9.32 17.55 -53.82
N LYS A 105 10.22 18.02 -52.95
CA LYS A 105 11.11 19.14 -53.26
C LYS A 105 12.05 18.87 -54.45
N LYS A 106 12.41 17.61 -54.69
CA LYS A 106 13.23 17.21 -55.85
C LYS A 106 12.42 17.15 -57.14
N GLU A 107 11.15 16.75 -57.06
CA GLU A 107 10.27 16.64 -58.24
C GLU A 107 9.62 17.95 -58.65
N ILE A 108 9.32 18.83 -57.69
CA ILE A 108 8.76 20.16 -57.93
C ILE A 108 9.90 21.10 -58.37
N GLY A 109 10.36 20.92 -59.61
CA GLY A 109 11.26 21.83 -60.28
C GLY A 109 10.55 23.13 -60.65
N ALA A 110 10.96 24.25 -60.05
CA ALA A 110 10.77 25.66 -60.45
C ALA A 110 9.38 26.15 -60.93
N GLY A 111 8.31 25.36 -60.81
CA GLY A 111 6.96 25.73 -61.23
C GLY A 111 6.20 26.48 -60.15
N ARG A 112 6.51 27.76 -59.93
CA ARG A 112 5.83 28.61 -58.93
C ARG A 112 4.38 28.88 -59.34
N GLY A 113 3.45 28.70 -58.40
CA GLY A 113 2.05 29.14 -58.50
C GLY A 113 1.02 28.01 -58.62
N GLN A 114 1.40 26.77 -58.38
CA GLN A 114 0.47 25.63 -58.44
C GLN A 114 -0.16 25.34 -57.07
N PRO A 115 -1.36 24.72 -57.01
CA PRO A 115 -1.98 24.30 -55.74
C PRO A 115 -1.09 23.39 -54.88
N THR A 116 -0.18 22.65 -55.54
CA THR A 116 0.85 21.80 -54.95
C THR A 116 1.86 22.58 -54.10
N ASP A 117 2.12 23.87 -54.38
CA ASP A 117 3.01 24.70 -53.58
C ASP A 117 2.39 24.99 -52.19
N ARG A 118 1.07 25.23 -52.12
CA ARG A 118 0.37 25.45 -50.84
C ARG A 118 0.37 24.20 -49.96
N LEU A 119 0.16 23.03 -50.56
CA LEU A 119 0.26 21.75 -49.86
C LEU A 119 1.68 21.50 -49.32
N PHE A 120 2.70 21.96 -50.05
CA PHE A 120 4.08 21.87 -49.60
C PHE A 120 4.38 22.80 -48.42
N ASP A 121 3.86 24.02 -48.45
CA ASP A 121 3.98 24.97 -47.33
C ASP A 121 3.26 24.44 -46.07
N GLU A 122 2.05 23.88 -46.22
CA GLU A 122 1.31 23.23 -45.12
C GLU A 122 2.07 22.02 -44.55
N LEU A 123 2.67 21.19 -45.42
CA LEU A 123 3.52 20.07 -44.99
C LEU A 123 4.75 20.56 -44.24
N GLY A 124 5.35 21.67 -44.67
CA GLY A 124 6.48 22.30 -43.98
C GLY A 124 6.13 22.78 -42.57
N LEU A 125 4.98 23.43 -42.41
CA LEU A 125 4.47 23.86 -41.10
C LEU A 125 4.19 22.66 -40.19
N LEU A 126 3.56 21.60 -40.72
CA LEU A 126 3.29 20.37 -39.97
C LEU A 126 4.58 19.71 -39.47
N LEU A 127 5.61 19.64 -40.32
CA LEU A 127 6.91 19.09 -39.93
C LEU A 127 7.58 19.92 -38.83
N GLN A 128 7.50 21.26 -38.89
CA GLN A 128 8.04 22.13 -37.85
C GLN A 128 7.32 21.93 -36.51
N THR A 129 5.98 21.80 -36.52
CA THR A 129 5.22 21.56 -35.30
C THR A 129 5.56 20.18 -34.70
N MET A 130 5.66 19.15 -35.53
CA MET A 130 6.03 17.81 -35.06
C MET A 130 7.48 17.77 -34.54
N GLU A 131 8.42 18.47 -35.17
CA GLU A 131 9.81 18.55 -34.71
C GLU A 131 9.91 19.18 -33.32
N ALA A 132 9.10 20.21 -33.03
CA ALA A 132 9.05 20.82 -31.71
C ALA A 132 8.54 19.86 -30.61
N GLU A 133 7.67 18.92 -30.95
CA GLU A 133 7.18 17.89 -30.00
C GLU A 133 8.29 16.88 -29.60
N PHE A 134 9.31 16.69 -30.45
CA PHE A 134 10.47 15.85 -30.14
C PHE A 134 11.63 16.61 -29.47
N ALA A 135 11.47 17.91 -29.21
CA ALA A 135 12.46 18.66 -28.46
C ALA A 135 12.61 18.08 -27.04
N ARG A 136 13.84 18.07 -26.52
CA ARG A 136 14.13 17.51 -25.20
C ARG A 136 13.22 18.08 -24.10
N GLU A 137 12.99 19.39 -24.13
CA GLU A 137 12.14 20.09 -23.17
C GLU A 137 10.67 19.61 -23.25
N ALA A 138 10.16 19.34 -24.45
CA ALA A 138 8.80 18.82 -24.65
C ALA A 138 8.67 17.39 -24.13
N ILE A 139 9.69 16.55 -24.37
CA ILE A 139 9.76 15.18 -23.85
C ILE A 139 9.84 15.18 -22.33
N ASP A 140 10.68 16.04 -21.74
CA ASP A 140 10.83 16.17 -20.29
C ASP A 140 9.51 16.63 -19.63
N LEU A 141 8.82 17.60 -20.24
CA LEU A 141 7.52 18.07 -19.77
C LEU A 141 6.43 17.00 -19.89
N ALA A 142 6.41 16.23 -20.99
CA ALA A 142 5.50 15.10 -21.18
C ALA A 142 5.77 13.98 -20.15
N ALA A 143 7.04 13.64 -19.92
CA ALA A 143 7.45 12.64 -18.95
C ALA A 143 7.09 13.06 -17.51
N ALA A 144 7.27 14.35 -17.17
CA ALA A 144 6.88 14.91 -15.88
C ALA A 144 5.35 14.91 -15.70
N ARG A 145 4.58 15.34 -16.72
CA ARG A 145 3.11 15.35 -16.69
C ARG A 145 2.52 13.96 -16.49
N LEU A 146 3.15 12.95 -17.09
CA LEU A 146 2.71 11.55 -16.98
C LEU A 146 3.21 10.87 -15.70
N GLY A 147 4.04 11.55 -14.90
CA GLY A 147 4.62 11.00 -13.66
C GLY A 147 5.41 9.72 -13.94
N LEU A 148 6.14 9.68 -15.05
CA LEU A 148 6.85 8.47 -15.47
C LEU A 148 7.99 8.13 -14.52
N PHE A 149 8.63 9.13 -13.91
CA PHE A 149 9.74 8.99 -12.98
C PHE A 149 9.36 9.54 -11.60
N ALA A 150 9.78 8.85 -10.53
CA ALA A 150 9.70 9.34 -9.16
C ALA A 150 11.07 9.20 -8.49
N ASP A 151 11.28 9.93 -7.39
CA ASP A 151 12.57 9.95 -6.66
C ASP A 151 13.04 8.57 -6.19
N ASP A 152 12.10 7.64 -5.95
CA ASP A 152 12.40 6.23 -5.56
C ASP A 152 12.97 5.36 -6.70
N ASP A 153 13.01 5.87 -7.95
CA ASP A 153 13.46 5.11 -9.12
C ASP A 153 14.93 5.37 -9.50
N MET A 154 15.64 6.23 -8.76
CA MET A 154 17.08 6.54 -8.89
C MET A 154 17.90 5.84 -7.81
#